data_AF-A0A960BVC6-F1
#
_entry.id   AF-A0A960BVC6-F1
#
_cell.length_a   1.000
_cell.length_b   1.000
_cell.length_c   1.000
_cell.angle_alpha   90.00
_cell.angle_beta   90.00
_cell.angle_gamma   90.00
#
_symmetry.space_group_name_H-M   'P 1'
#
loop_
_entity.id
_entity.type
_entity.pdbx_description
1 polymer ?
#
loop_
_entity_poly.entity_id
_entity_poly.type
_entity_poly.pdbx_seq_one_letter_code
_entity_poly.pdbx_strand_id
1 'polypeptide(L)'
;LISMQGTTQKLTQKYNEDLVAKMLQQAEDMQTTIDQMQRMQNLTQQMSDITHSMVIQMRSMVADIQDLRDNIANFDDFFRPIRNYFYWEPHCYDIPVCWTLRSVFDSIDGIDTMTDAIQTLLPLMERLDTLMPQLVAMMPEMIATMENMKAMVLGMHSTQKGMQDQMAALQEDSSAMGEAFDASRNDDSFYLPPEVFDNPDFKRGMEQFISPNGHAVRFIISHEGDPMSADGIARIEAIKTAAKEAIKGTPLEGSTIYLGGTASMFKDLSTGNSYDLMIAGIAALALIFAIMLIITRSAAAAAVIVGTVLLSLGASFGLSVLIWQHILGVELHWMVLAMAVIILLAVGADYNLLLVARLKEELSAGINTGIIRAMGGSGSVVTSAGLVFAFTMMSFGISDLKVLAQVGTTIGMGLLFDTLVIRAFMTPAIAALLGRWFWWPQNVRPRPVPQPWPKPVAVHTADAG
;
A
#
# COMPACT_ATOMS: atom_id res chain seq x y z
N LEU A 1 -11.55 -8.66 2.25
CA LEU A 1 -12.73 -9.55 2.28
C LEU A 1 -13.82 -9.12 1.29
N ILE A 2 -14.08 -7.82 1.10
CA ILE A 2 -14.99 -7.28 0.05
C ILE A 2 -14.61 -7.75 -1.37
N SER A 3 -13.31 -7.90 -1.65
CA SER A 3 -12.82 -8.39 -2.96
C SER A 3 -13.10 -9.88 -3.23
N MET A 4 -13.24 -10.73 -2.20
CA MET A 4 -13.48 -12.18 -2.41
C MET A 4 -14.95 -12.52 -2.69
N GLN A 5 -15.89 -11.77 -2.10
CA GLN A 5 -17.32 -11.92 -2.43
C GLN A 5 -17.63 -11.41 -3.85
N GLY A 6 -17.05 -10.28 -4.24
CA GLY A 6 -17.22 -9.73 -5.59
C GLY A 6 -16.61 -10.60 -6.69
N THR A 7 -15.44 -11.20 -6.47
CA THR A 7 -14.79 -12.08 -7.46
C THR A 7 -15.57 -13.38 -7.70
N THR A 8 -16.15 -13.99 -6.66
CA THR A 8 -16.96 -15.21 -6.83
C THR A 8 -18.25 -14.92 -7.62
N GLN A 9 -18.88 -13.77 -7.39
CA GLN A 9 -20.05 -13.35 -8.17
C GLN A 9 -19.68 -13.02 -9.62
N LYS A 10 -18.55 -12.34 -9.87
CA LYS A 10 -18.07 -12.00 -11.22
C LYS A 10 -17.68 -13.24 -12.04
N LEU A 11 -17.13 -14.27 -11.40
CA LEU A 11 -16.87 -15.56 -12.06
C LEU A 11 -18.18 -16.28 -12.42
N THR A 12 -19.20 -16.20 -11.56
CA THR A 12 -20.53 -16.80 -11.81
C THR A 12 -21.34 -16.02 -12.86
N GLN A 13 -21.08 -14.72 -13.04
CA GLN A 13 -21.79 -13.85 -13.99
C GLN A 13 -21.66 -14.37 -15.43
N LYS A 14 -20.44 -14.62 -15.90
CA LYS A 14 -20.20 -15.12 -17.27
C LYS A 14 -20.91 -16.45 -17.52
N TYR A 15 -20.87 -17.35 -16.55
CA TYR A 15 -21.58 -18.63 -16.64
C TYR A 15 -23.10 -18.44 -16.80
N ASN A 16 -23.69 -17.51 -16.05
CA ASN A 16 -25.11 -17.21 -16.13
C ASN A 16 -25.49 -16.49 -17.44
N GLU A 17 -24.62 -15.63 -17.98
CA GLU A 17 -24.81 -14.99 -19.30
C GLU A 17 -24.80 -16.02 -20.43
N ASP A 18 -23.84 -16.97 -20.39
CA ASP A 18 -23.76 -18.06 -21.36
C ASP A 18 -25.01 -18.97 -21.32
N LEU A 19 -25.58 -19.20 -20.13
CA LEU A 19 -26.83 -19.96 -19.99
C LEU A 19 -28.03 -19.23 -20.57
N VAL A 20 -28.14 -17.91 -20.35
CA VAL A 20 -29.20 -17.08 -20.94
C VAL A 20 -29.07 -17.06 -22.46
N ALA A 21 -27.86 -16.91 -22.99
CA ALA A 21 -27.62 -16.93 -24.45
C ALA A 21 -28.08 -18.24 -25.11
N LYS A 22 -27.92 -19.40 -24.45
CA LYS A 22 -28.43 -20.68 -24.95
C LYS A 22 -29.96 -20.74 -25.09
N MET A 23 -30.71 -19.93 -24.34
CA MET A 23 -32.16 -19.85 -24.51
C MET A 23 -32.57 -19.26 -25.87
N LEU A 24 -31.76 -18.35 -26.42
CA LEU A 24 -32.00 -17.83 -27.78
C LEU A 24 -31.81 -18.92 -28.83
N GLN A 25 -30.76 -19.73 -28.68
CA GLN A 25 -30.52 -20.87 -29.56
C GLN A 25 -31.68 -21.88 -29.48
N GLN A 26 -32.19 -22.16 -28.29
CA GLN A 26 -33.36 -23.01 -28.11
C GLN A 26 -34.61 -22.43 -28.81
N ALA A 27 -34.83 -21.12 -28.74
CA ALA A 27 -35.95 -20.47 -29.44
C ALA A 27 -35.80 -20.53 -30.97
N GLU A 28 -34.58 -20.51 -31.50
CA GLU A 28 -34.27 -20.66 -32.92
C GLU A 28 -34.49 -22.10 -33.41
N ASP A 29 -34.09 -23.10 -32.63
CA ASP A 29 -34.37 -24.51 -32.90
C ASP A 29 -35.89 -24.79 -32.92
N MET A 30 -36.64 -24.15 -32.01
CA MET A 30 -38.09 -24.21 -31.99
C MET A 30 -38.73 -23.55 -33.22
N GLN A 31 -38.19 -22.42 -33.70
CA GLN A 31 -38.64 -21.81 -34.95
C GLN A 31 -38.42 -22.76 -36.14
N THR A 32 -37.25 -23.39 -36.22
CA THR A 32 -36.96 -24.37 -37.27
C THR A 32 -37.96 -25.53 -37.24
N THR A 33 -38.34 -25.98 -36.05
CA THR A 33 -39.33 -27.05 -35.87
C THR A 33 -40.74 -26.59 -36.31
N ILE A 34 -41.13 -25.36 -35.96
CA ILE A 34 -42.40 -24.75 -36.40
C ILE A 34 -42.46 -24.68 -37.93
N ASP A 35 -41.40 -24.19 -38.58
CA ASP A 35 -41.31 -24.09 -40.04
C ASP A 35 -41.44 -25.47 -40.72
N GLN A 36 -40.83 -26.50 -40.12
CA GLN A 36 -40.95 -27.87 -40.60
C GLN A 36 -42.37 -28.42 -40.46
N MET A 37 -43.04 -28.19 -39.33
CA MET A 37 -44.42 -28.61 -39.12
C MET A 37 -45.40 -27.87 -40.06
N GLN A 38 -45.19 -26.58 -40.32
CA GLN A 38 -45.99 -25.83 -41.30
C GLN A 38 -45.83 -26.39 -42.72
N ARG A 39 -44.62 -26.78 -43.11
CA ARG A 39 -44.39 -27.47 -44.39
C ARG A 39 -45.09 -28.83 -44.44
N MET A 40 -45.00 -29.61 -43.36
CA MET A 40 -45.68 -30.91 -43.25
C MET A 40 -47.21 -30.75 -43.32
N GLN A 41 -47.75 -29.72 -42.67
CA GLN A 41 -49.17 -29.38 -42.73
C GLN A 41 -49.62 -29.10 -44.16
N ASN A 42 -48.89 -28.26 -44.89
CA ASN A 42 -49.20 -27.93 -46.28
C ASN A 42 -49.15 -29.19 -47.17
N LEU A 43 -48.12 -30.02 -47.03
CA LEU A 43 -48.01 -31.27 -47.80
C LEU A 43 -49.15 -32.26 -47.49
N THR A 44 -49.55 -32.39 -46.22
CA THR A 44 -50.65 -33.29 -45.84
C THR A 44 -52.00 -32.75 -46.30
N GLN A 45 -52.20 -31.42 -46.30
CA GLN A 45 -53.39 -30.80 -46.89
C GLN A 45 -53.47 -31.11 -48.38
N GLN A 46 -52.37 -30.92 -49.13
CA GLN A 46 -52.31 -31.29 -50.54
C GLN A 46 -52.62 -32.78 -50.75
N MET A 47 -52.09 -33.65 -49.90
CA MET A 47 -52.36 -35.08 -49.95
C MET A 47 -53.86 -35.37 -49.69
N SER A 48 -54.47 -34.71 -48.72
CA SER A 48 -55.91 -34.82 -48.44
C SER A 48 -56.77 -34.35 -49.62
N ASP A 49 -56.44 -33.21 -50.22
CA ASP A 49 -57.17 -32.64 -51.36
C ASP A 49 -57.07 -33.56 -52.59
N ILE A 50 -55.89 -34.11 -52.86
CA ILE A 50 -55.65 -35.07 -53.94
C ILE A 50 -56.41 -36.37 -53.68
N THR A 51 -56.37 -36.91 -52.46
CA THR A 51 -57.13 -38.11 -52.07
C THR A 51 -58.63 -37.88 -52.28
N HIS A 52 -59.16 -36.74 -51.84
CA HIS A 52 -60.57 -36.40 -52.00
C HIS A 52 -60.99 -36.33 -53.47
N SER A 53 -60.19 -35.63 -54.30
CA SER A 53 -60.42 -35.59 -55.75
C SER A 53 -60.35 -36.99 -56.38
N MET A 54 -59.43 -37.85 -55.91
CA MET A 54 -59.30 -39.22 -56.41
C MET A 54 -60.52 -40.07 -56.05
N VAL A 55 -61.07 -39.94 -54.83
CA VAL A 55 -62.30 -40.64 -54.43
C VAL A 55 -63.50 -40.17 -55.24
N ILE A 56 -63.65 -38.86 -55.48
CA ILE A 56 -64.73 -38.33 -56.33
C ILE A 56 -64.65 -38.91 -57.74
N GLN A 57 -63.46 -38.88 -58.35
CA GLN A 57 -63.25 -39.44 -59.68
C GLN A 57 -63.49 -40.95 -59.71
N MET A 58 -63.07 -41.68 -58.68
CA MET A 58 -63.28 -43.12 -58.57
C MET A 58 -64.76 -43.48 -58.39
N ARG A 59 -65.53 -42.68 -57.64
CA ARG A 59 -67.00 -42.82 -57.56
C ARG A 59 -67.66 -42.62 -58.91
N SER A 60 -67.26 -41.59 -59.66
CA SER A 60 -67.75 -41.36 -61.03
C SER A 60 -67.42 -42.54 -61.94
N MET A 61 -66.17 -43.01 -61.89
CA MET A 61 -65.72 -44.15 -62.68
C MET A 61 -66.49 -45.44 -62.33
N VAL A 62 -66.80 -45.69 -61.05
CA VAL A 62 -67.64 -46.83 -60.64
C VAL A 62 -69.06 -46.69 -61.19
N ALA A 63 -69.66 -45.50 -61.14
CA ALA A 63 -70.98 -45.26 -61.72
C ALA A 63 -70.99 -45.48 -63.23
N ASP A 64 -69.97 -44.98 -63.94
CA ASP A 64 -69.82 -45.17 -65.39
C ASP A 64 -69.60 -46.65 -65.76
N ILE A 65 -68.80 -47.38 -64.97
CA ILE A 65 -68.56 -48.82 -65.16
C ILE A 65 -69.82 -49.64 -64.86
N GLN A 66 -70.59 -49.28 -63.83
CA GLN A 66 -71.87 -49.93 -63.53
C GLN A 66 -72.87 -49.74 -64.66
N ASP A 67 -72.99 -48.52 -65.19
CA ASP A 67 -73.88 -48.24 -66.33
C ASP A 67 -73.43 -48.99 -67.59
N LEU A 68 -72.11 -49.05 -67.85
CA LEU A 68 -71.55 -49.83 -68.95
C LEU A 68 -71.78 -51.33 -68.77
N ARG A 69 -71.60 -51.87 -67.56
CA ARG A 69 -71.91 -53.27 -67.22
C ARG A 69 -73.38 -53.57 -67.42
N ASP A 70 -74.28 -52.71 -66.96
CA ASP A 70 -75.73 -52.91 -67.09
C ASP A 70 -76.16 -52.87 -68.57
N ASN A 71 -75.59 -51.97 -69.36
CA ASN A 71 -75.80 -51.94 -70.81
C ASN A 71 -75.25 -53.20 -71.51
N ILE A 72 -74.09 -53.70 -71.09
CA ILE A 72 -73.50 -54.94 -71.61
C ILE A 72 -74.32 -56.17 -71.18
N ALA A 73 -74.80 -56.22 -69.94
CA ALA A 73 -75.67 -57.29 -69.45
C ALA A 73 -77.00 -57.32 -70.23
N ASN A 74 -77.58 -56.16 -70.52
CA ASN A 74 -78.77 -56.05 -71.38
C ASN A 74 -78.50 -56.53 -72.82
N PHE A 75 -77.31 -56.21 -73.37
CA PHE A 75 -76.89 -56.71 -74.67
C PHE A 75 -76.68 -58.25 -74.65
N ASP A 76 -75.99 -58.78 -73.64
CA ASP A 76 -75.77 -60.21 -73.46
C ASP A 76 -77.10 -60.96 -73.30
N ASP A 77 -78.04 -60.44 -72.50
CA ASP A 77 -79.37 -61.02 -72.32
C ASP A 77 -80.15 -61.10 -73.64
N PHE A 78 -80.06 -60.08 -74.50
CA PHE A 78 -80.68 -60.09 -75.84
C PHE A 78 -80.06 -61.16 -76.76
N PHE A 79 -78.73 -61.29 -76.75
CA PHE A 79 -78.00 -62.24 -77.62
C PHE A 79 -77.81 -63.63 -76.99
N ARG A 80 -78.31 -63.87 -75.77
CA ARG A 80 -78.19 -65.14 -75.04
C ARG A 80 -78.62 -66.39 -75.86
N PRO A 81 -79.68 -66.36 -76.68
CA PRO A 81 -80.04 -67.51 -77.53
C PRO A 81 -78.97 -67.81 -78.59
N ILE A 82 -78.36 -66.76 -79.15
CA ILE A 82 -77.31 -66.85 -80.18
C ILE A 82 -75.99 -67.33 -79.54
N ARG A 83 -75.67 -66.82 -78.33
CA ARG A 83 -74.51 -67.28 -77.54
C ARG A 83 -74.58 -68.78 -77.26
N ASN A 84 -75.73 -69.28 -76.79
CA ASN A 84 -75.92 -70.71 -76.51
C ASN A 84 -75.78 -71.59 -77.76
N TYR A 85 -76.18 -71.11 -78.94
CA TYR A 85 -75.95 -71.81 -80.20
C TYR A 85 -74.46 -71.94 -80.53
N PHE A 86 -73.67 -70.87 -80.40
CA PHE A 86 -72.24 -70.89 -80.69
C PHE A 86 -71.40 -71.70 -79.68
N TYR A 87 -71.82 -71.80 -78.42
CA TYR A 87 -71.15 -72.66 -77.43
C TYR A 87 -71.50 -74.15 -77.58
N TRP A 88 -72.59 -74.51 -78.28
CA TRP A 88 -73.03 -75.89 -78.47
C TRP A 88 -72.35 -76.60 -79.66
N GLU A 89 -71.85 -75.86 -80.66
CA GLU A 89 -71.27 -76.43 -81.88
C GLU A 89 -69.80 -76.88 -81.68
N PRO A 90 -69.45 -78.18 -81.87
CA PRO A 90 -68.11 -78.71 -81.56
C PRO A 90 -66.96 -78.16 -82.42
N HIS A 91 -67.24 -77.59 -83.59
CA HIS A 91 -66.24 -77.16 -84.59
C HIS A 91 -66.09 -75.63 -84.69
N CYS A 92 -66.56 -74.88 -83.70
CA CYS A 92 -66.52 -73.39 -83.70
C CYS A 92 -65.10 -72.78 -83.76
N TYR A 93 -64.06 -73.54 -83.40
CA TYR A 93 -62.66 -73.09 -83.46
C TYR A 93 -62.11 -72.96 -84.89
N ASP A 94 -62.64 -73.74 -85.85
CA ASP A 94 -62.14 -73.79 -87.23
C ASP A 94 -62.89 -72.83 -88.18
N ILE A 95 -63.96 -72.18 -87.69
CA ILE A 95 -64.76 -71.20 -88.44
C ILE A 95 -64.38 -69.79 -87.97
N PRO A 96 -63.76 -68.94 -88.82
CA PRO A 96 -63.28 -67.61 -88.42
C PRO A 96 -64.34 -66.75 -87.75
N VAL A 97 -65.58 -66.76 -88.28
CA VAL A 97 -66.69 -65.96 -87.75
C VAL A 97 -67.16 -66.45 -86.37
N CYS A 98 -67.11 -67.76 -86.11
CA CYS A 98 -67.57 -68.36 -84.85
C CYS A 98 -66.59 -68.05 -83.71
N TRP A 99 -65.28 -68.21 -83.96
CA TRP A 99 -64.24 -67.85 -83.00
C TRP A 99 -64.25 -66.35 -82.66
N THR A 100 -64.43 -65.47 -83.66
CA THR A 100 -64.51 -64.03 -83.40
C THR A 100 -65.70 -63.66 -82.53
N LEU A 101 -66.87 -64.27 -82.74
CA LEU A 101 -68.06 -64.00 -81.93
C LEU A 101 -67.89 -64.54 -80.51
N ARG A 102 -67.27 -65.72 -80.34
CA ARG A 102 -66.96 -66.27 -79.01
C ARG A 102 -65.96 -65.41 -78.24
N SER A 103 -64.88 -64.95 -78.88
CA SER A 103 -63.91 -64.04 -78.26
C SER A 103 -64.52 -62.72 -77.79
N VAL A 104 -65.56 -62.23 -78.47
CA VAL A 104 -66.31 -61.03 -78.04
C VAL A 104 -67.07 -61.31 -76.75
N PHE A 105 -67.71 -62.47 -76.61
CA PHE A 105 -68.39 -62.87 -75.37
C PHE A 105 -67.41 -63.16 -74.22
N ASP A 106 -66.28 -63.83 -74.47
CA ASP A 106 -65.25 -64.03 -73.44
C ASP A 106 -64.63 -62.69 -72.96
N SER A 107 -64.57 -61.67 -73.83
CA SER A 107 -64.14 -60.31 -73.45
C SER A 107 -65.18 -59.57 -72.61
N ILE A 108 -66.47 -59.87 -72.79
CA ILE A 108 -67.56 -59.36 -71.97
C ILE A 108 -67.49 -59.92 -70.54
N ASP A 109 -67.21 -61.22 -70.39
CA ASP A 109 -67.05 -61.85 -69.07
C ASP A 109 -65.87 -61.28 -68.26
N GLY A 110 -64.84 -60.76 -68.94
CA GLY A 110 -63.72 -60.07 -68.27
C GLY A 110 -64.10 -58.76 -67.57
N ILE A 111 -65.19 -58.11 -67.97
CA ILE A 111 -65.64 -56.82 -67.44
C ILE A 111 -66.24 -56.97 -66.02
N ASP A 112 -66.86 -58.11 -65.72
CA ASP A 112 -67.38 -58.39 -64.39
C ASP A 112 -66.26 -58.47 -63.34
N THR A 113 -65.15 -59.16 -63.66
CA THR A 113 -64.01 -59.27 -62.74
C THR A 113 -63.34 -57.93 -62.43
N MET A 114 -63.30 -57.03 -63.41
CA MET A 114 -62.78 -55.67 -63.22
C MET A 114 -63.71 -54.84 -62.34
N THR A 115 -65.02 -55.01 -62.50
CA THR A 115 -66.04 -54.30 -61.71
C THR A 115 -65.98 -54.69 -60.24
N ASP A 116 -65.89 -55.99 -59.94
CA ASP A 116 -65.80 -56.50 -58.57
C ASP A 116 -64.54 -55.99 -57.85
N ALA A 117 -63.40 -55.96 -58.55
CA ALA A 117 -62.15 -55.43 -57.99
C ALA A 117 -62.27 -53.95 -57.61
N ILE A 118 -62.91 -53.13 -58.44
CA ILE A 118 -63.09 -51.69 -58.19
C ILE A 118 -64.11 -51.47 -57.05
N GLN A 119 -65.20 -52.24 -57.00
CA GLN A 119 -66.18 -52.17 -55.90
C GLN A 119 -65.56 -52.52 -54.54
N THR A 120 -64.52 -53.36 -54.53
CA THR A 120 -63.80 -53.70 -53.29
C THR A 120 -62.80 -52.62 -52.87
N LEU A 121 -62.22 -51.88 -53.82
CA LEU A 121 -61.22 -50.82 -53.56
C LEU A 121 -61.84 -49.50 -53.09
N LEU A 122 -63.02 -49.14 -53.61
CA LEU A 122 -63.70 -47.88 -53.28
C LEU A 122 -63.89 -47.64 -51.76
N PRO A 123 -64.41 -48.59 -50.96
CA PRO A 123 -64.60 -48.36 -49.52
C PRO A 123 -63.28 -48.16 -48.75
N LEU A 124 -62.16 -48.71 -49.23
CA LEU A 124 -60.85 -48.47 -48.63
C LEU A 124 -60.37 -47.04 -48.91
N MET A 125 -60.58 -46.54 -50.13
CA MET A 125 -60.25 -45.17 -50.51
C MET A 125 -61.14 -44.14 -49.80
N GLU A 126 -62.44 -44.43 -49.62
CA GLU A 126 -63.34 -43.61 -48.80
C GLU A 126 -62.91 -43.55 -47.33
N ARG A 127 -62.36 -44.65 -46.80
CA ARG A 127 -61.80 -44.65 -45.44
C ARG A 127 -60.52 -43.83 -45.34
N LEU A 128 -59.69 -43.79 -46.39
CA LEU A 128 -58.54 -42.90 -46.47
C LEU A 128 -58.99 -41.43 -46.51
N ASP A 129 -60.00 -41.11 -47.32
CA ASP A 129 -60.58 -39.76 -47.48
C ASP A 129 -61.19 -39.21 -46.18
N THR A 130 -61.69 -40.08 -45.31
CA THR A 130 -62.23 -39.67 -43.99
C THR A 130 -61.15 -39.49 -42.91
N LEU A 131 -60.02 -40.21 -43.00
CA LEU A 131 -58.93 -40.14 -42.02
C LEU A 131 -57.97 -38.98 -42.30
N MET A 132 -57.71 -38.69 -43.57
CA MET A 132 -56.78 -37.64 -43.98
C MET A 132 -57.12 -36.25 -43.42
N PRO A 133 -58.39 -35.78 -43.46
CA PRO A 133 -58.79 -34.51 -42.85
C PRO A 133 -58.62 -34.48 -41.33
N GLN A 134 -58.78 -35.62 -40.64
CA GLN A 134 -58.60 -35.69 -39.18
C GLN A 134 -57.13 -35.49 -38.79
N LEU A 135 -56.20 -36.04 -39.58
CA LEU A 135 -54.76 -35.77 -39.41
C LEU A 135 -54.44 -34.30 -39.65
N VAL A 136 -55.06 -33.68 -40.66
CA VAL A 136 -54.85 -32.26 -40.95
C VAL A 136 -55.38 -31.35 -39.85
N ALA A 137 -56.51 -31.70 -39.23
CA ALA A 137 -57.12 -30.93 -38.16
C ALA A 137 -56.27 -30.86 -36.87
N MET A 138 -55.40 -31.85 -36.62
CA MET A 138 -54.57 -31.89 -35.40
C MET A 138 -53.26 -31.08 -35.51
N MET A 139 -52.75 -30.85 -36.72
CA MET A 139 -51.46 -30.16 -36.90
C MET A 139 -51.45 -28.67 -36.48
N PRO A 140 -52.51 -27.86 -36.72
CA PRO A 140 -52.55 -26.48 -36.23
C PRO A 140 -52.36 -26.36 -34.72
N GLU A 141 -52.89 -27.31 -33.94
CA GLU A 141 -52.79 -27.31 -32.48
C GLU A 141 -51.35 -27.60 -32.02
N MET A 142 -50.66 -28.53 -32.67
CA MET A 142 -49.23 -28.78 -32.44
C MET A 142 -48.35 -27.57 -32.82
N ILE A 143 -48.67 -26.86 -33.90
CA ILE A 143 -47.94 -25.66 -34.30
C ILE A 143 -48.15 -24.54 -33.27
N ALA A 144 -49.40 -24.27 -32.88
CA ALA A 144 -49.73 -23.23 -31.90
C ALA A 144 -49.11 -23.48 -30.52
N THR A 145 -49.03 -24.73 -30.07
CA THR A 145 -48.37 -25.08 -28.80
C THR A 145 -46.86 -24.82 -28.87
N MET A 146 -46.21 -25.12 -29.99
CA MET A 146 -44.79 -24.83 -30.21
C MET A 146 -44.52 -23.32 -30.32
N GLU A 147 -45.39 -22.56 -30.98
CA GLU A 147 -45.30 -21.09 -31.05
C GLU A 147 -45.41 -20.46 -29.66
N ASN A 148 -46.36 -20.92 -28.84
CA ASN A 148 -46.51 -20.47 -27.44
C ASN A 148 -45.30 -20.80 -26.59
N MET A 149 -44.75 -22.01 -26.73
CA MET A 149 -43.57 -22.43 -25.98
C MET A 149 -42.33 -21.63 -26.41
N LYS A 150 -42.17 -21.31 -27.70
CA LYS A 150 -41.13 -20.40 -28.19
C LYS A 150 -41.28 -19.00 -27.59
N ALA A 151 -42.50 -18.45 -27.57
CA ALA A 151 -42.78 -17.14 -26.99
C ALA A 151 -42.44 -17.09 -25.49
N MET A 152 -42.73 -18.18 -24.76
CA MET A 152 -42.38 -18.30 -23.34
C MET A 152 -40.86 -18.31 -23.12
N VAL A 153 -40.09 -19.04 -23.93
CA VAL A 153 -38.62 -19.06 -23.86
C VAL A 153 -38.03 -17.68 -24.12
N LEU A 154 -38.52 -16.96 -25.13
CA LEU A 154 -38.10 -15.58 -25.43
C LEU A 154 -38.47 -14.60 -24.31
N GLY A 155 -39.65 -14.75 -23.72
CA GLY A 155 -40.09 -13.97 -22.55
C GLY A 155 -39.20 -14.21 -21.33
N MET A 156 -38.85 -15.47 -21.06
CA MET A 156 -37.95 -15.84 -19.97
C MET A 156 -36.52 -15.30 -20.20
N HIS A 157 -36.02 -15.38 -21.44
CA HIS A 157 -34.74 -14.78 -21.83
C HIS A 157 -34.71 -13.27 -21.55
N SER A 158 -35.70 -12.52 -22.05
CA SER A 158 -35.75 -11.05 -21.85
C SER A 158 -35.84 -10.66 -20.37
N THR A 159 -36.62 -11.39 -19.58
CA THR A 159 -36.77 -11.15 -18.14
C THR A 159 -35.47 -11.44 -17.39
N GLN A 160 -34.83 -12.58 -17.68
CA GLN A 160 -33.60 -12.98 -17.00
C GLN A 160 -32.42 -12.09 -17.40
N LYS A 161 -32.34 -11.70 -18.67
CA LYS A 161 -31.36 -10.72 -19.17
C LYS A 161 -31.55 -9.36 -18.50
N GLY A 162 -32.79 -8.86 -18.42
CA GLY A 162 -33.07 -7.58 -17.74
C GLY A 162 -32.69 -7.58 -16.24
N MET A 163 -32.95 -8.68 -15.52
CA MET A 163 -32.54 -8.82 -14.13
C MET A 163 -31.00 -8.90 -13.97
N GLN A 164 -30.31 -9.56 -14.90
CA GLN A 164 -28.84 -9.60 -14.91
C GLN A 164 -28.24 -8.22 -15.22
N ASP A 165 -28.78 -7.50 -16.19
CA ASP A 165 -28.32 -6.15 -16.55
C ASP A 165 -28.51 -5.16 -15.38
N GLN A 166 -29.62 -5.28 -14.63
CA GLN A 166 -29.85 -4.50 -13.42
C GLN A 166 -28.85 -4.83 -12.30
N MET A 167 -28.58 -6.13 -12.08
CA MET A 167 -27.57 -6.57 -11.10
C MET A 167 -26.17 -6.11 -11.48
N ALA A 168 -25.81 -6.15 -12.77
CA ALA A 168 -24.54 -5.67 -13.28
C ALA A 168 -24.39 -4.15 -13.07
N ALA A 169 -25.42 -3.36 -13.37
CA ALA A 169 -25.41 -1.91 -13.16
C ALA A 169 -25.26 -1.52 -11.67
N LEU A 170 -25.94 -2.23 -10.76
CA LEU A 170 -25.79 -2.01 -9.30
C LEU A 170 -24.38 -2.34 -8.79
N GLN A 171 -23.71 -3.30 -9.43
CA GLN A 171 -22.37 -3.72 -9.05
C GLN A 171 -21.30 -2.77 -9.63
N GLU A 172 -21.55 -2.22 -10.82
CA GLU A 172 -20.69 -1.24 -11.47
C GLU A 172 -20.50 0.00 -10.57
N ASP A 173 -21.57 0.56 -10.00
CA ASP A 173 -21.48 1.70 -9.06
C ASP A 173 -20.68 1.38 -7.79
N SER A 174 -20.82 0.18 -7.22
CA SER A 174 -20.06 -0.21 -6.01
C SER A 174 -18.56 -0.39 -6.30
N SER A 175 -18.23 -0.99 -7.45
CA SER A 175 -16.84 -1.12 -7.89
C SER A 175 -16.24 0.21 -8.33
N ALA A 176 -17.00 1.07 -9.02
CA ALA A 176 -16.59 2.39 -9.45
C ALA A 176 -16.44 3.34 -8.26
N MET A 177 -17.26 3.22 -7.21
CA MET A 177 -17.08 3.99 -5.98
C MET A 177 -15.85 3.51 -5.20
N GLY A 178 -15.57 2.21 -5.16
CA GLY A 178 -14.34 1.66 -4.60
C GLY A 178 -13.08 2.08 -5.36
N GLU A 179 -13.10 1.98 -6.69
CA GLU A 179 -12.00 2.43 -7.56
C GLU A 179 -11.87 3.95 -7.56
N ALA A 180 -12.95 4.72 -7.48
CA ALA A 180 -12.90 6.18 -7.34
C ALA A 180 -12.32 6.59 -5.98
N PHE A 181 -12.61 5.85 -4.90
CA PHE A 181 -11.99 6.08 -3.59
C PHE A 181 -10.49 5.76 -3.62
N ASP A 182 -10.10 4.62 -4.20
CA ASP A 182 -8.70 4.20 -4.37
C ASP A 182 -7.92 5.15 -5.32
N ALA A 183 -8.56 5.58 -6.42
CA ALA A 183 -8.01 6.50 -7.40
C ALA A 183 -7.97 7.96 -6.92
N SER A 184 -8.83 8.33 -5.97
CA SER A 184 -8.79 9.67 -5.35
C SER A 184 -7.51 9.91 -4.55
N ARG A 185 -6.71 8.85 -4.27
CA ARG A 185 -5.48 8.92 -3.47
C ARG A 185 -5.67 9.75 -2.19
N ASN A 186 -6.85 9.65 -1.60
CA ASN A 186 -7.15 10.32 -0.36
C ASN A 186 -6.67 9.40 0.77
N ASP A 187 -5.36 9.40 1.02
CA ASP A 187 -4.70 8.67 2.11
C ASP A 187 -5.24 9.06 3.51
N ASP A 188 -6.14 10.04 3.59
CA ASP A 188 -6.71 10.56 4.83
C ASP A 188 -7.89 9.73 5.39
N SER A 189 -8.49 8.82 4.61
CA SER A 189 -9.59 8.00 5.12
C SER A 189 -9.66 6.61 4.49
N PHE A 190 -9.98 5.60 5.30
CA PHE A 190 -10.24 4.24 4.85
C PHE A 190 -11.63 3.79 5.34
N TYR A 191 -12.32 2.99 4.53
CA TYR A 191 -13.57 2.39 4.94
C TYR A 191 -13.30 1.16 5.80
N LEU A 192 -13.78 1.19 7.05
CA LEU A 192 -13.75 0.02 7.95
C LEU A 192 -15.16 -0.60 8.02
N PRO A 193 -15.37 -1.81 7.48
CA PRO A 193 -16.67 -2.47 7.52
C PRO A 193 -17.12 -2.75 8.96
N PRO A 194 -18.42 -2.59 9.30
CA PRO A 194 -18.94 -2.81 10.66
C PRO A 194 -18.63 -4.21 11.22
N GLU A 195 -18.54 -5.22 10.36
CA GLU A 195 -18.29 -6.61 10.74
C GLU A 195 -16.88 -6.80 11.33
N VAL A 196 -15.94 -5.89 11.04
CA VAL A 196 -14.58 -5.95 11.59
C VAL A 196 -14.59 -5.71 13.10
N PHE A 197 -15.53 -4.90 13.61
CA PHE A 197 -15.66 -4.66 15.04
C PHE A 197 -16.10 -5.90 15.83
N ASP A 198 -16.67 -6.91 15.17
CA ASP A 198 -17.05 -8.18 15.80
C ASP A 198 -15.91 -9.20 15.86
N ASN A 199 -14.82 -8.97 15.12
CA ASN A 199 -13.68 -9.86 15.09
C ASN A 199 -12.92 -9.86 16.45
N PRO A 200 -12.70 -11.04 17.07
CA PRO A 200 -12.01 -11.14 18.36
C PRO A 200 -10.56 -10.63 18.34
N ASP A 201 -9.86 -10.71 17.21
CA ASP A 201 -8.51 -10.18 17.05
C ASP A 201 -8.51 -8.65 17.02
N PHE A 202 -9.51 -8.06 16.35
CA PHE A 202 -9.68 -6.61 16.27
C PHE A 202 -10.04 -6.03 17.65
N LYS A 203 -10.92 -6.69 18.40
CA LYS A 203 -11.26 -6.31 19.79
C LYS A 203 -10.01 -6.32 20.69
N ARG A 204 -9.19 -7.37 20.61
CA ARG A 204 -7.90 -7.44 21.34
C ARG A 204 -6.93 -6.33 20.93
N GLY A 205 -6.88 -6.00 19.64
CA GLY A 205 -6.09 -4.88 19.14
C GLY A 205 -6.58 -3.54 19.71
N MET A 206 -7.87 -3.28 19.63
CA MET A 206 -8.49 -2.05 20.17
C MET A 206 -8.15 -1.83 21.64
N GLU A 207 -8.20 -2.88 22.47
CA GLU A 207 -7.84 -2.80 23.90
C GLU A 207 -6.38 -2.36 24.14
N GLN A 208 -5.47 -2.61 23.19
CA GLN A 208 -4.06 -2.20 23.30
C GLN A 208 -3.78 -0.78 22.80
N PHE A 209 -4.65 -0.24 21.95
CA PHE A 209 -4.44 1.06 21.30
C PHE A 209 -5.40 2.14 21.81
N ILE A 210 -6.55 1.77 22.36
CA ILE A 210 -7.57 2.69 22.87
C ILE A 210 -7.68 2.48 24.37
N SER A 211 -7.74 3.57 25.13
CA SER A 211 -7.91 3.48 26.58
C SER A 211 -9.28 2.88 26.95
N PRO A 212 -9.42 2.24 28.12
CA PRO A 212 -10.70 1.66 28.56
C PRO A 212 -11.86 2.68 28.63
N ASN A 213 -11.54 3.97 28.80
CA ASN A 213 -12.51 5.06 28.82
C ASN A 213 -12.72 5.73 27.45
N GLY A 214 -12.01 5.31 26.40
CA GLY A 214 -12.12 5.85 25.05
C GLY A 214 -11.55 7.26 24.83
N HIS A 215 -10.91 7.86 25.85
CA HIS A 215 -10.40 9.24 25.79
C HIS A 215 -8.93 9.35 25.33
N ALA A 216 -8.23 8.24 25.17
CA ALA A 216 -6.84 8.24 24.69
C ALA A 216 -6.66 7.16 23.64
N VAL A 217 -5.92 7.51 22.59
CA VAL A 217 -5.50 6.59 21.54
C VAL A 217 -3.98 6.65 21.42
N ARG A 218 -3.36 5.48 21.34
CA ARG A 218 -1.94 5.31 21.10
C ARG A 218 -1.72 4.96 19.64
N PHE A 219 -0.74 5.60 19.02
CA PHE A 219 -0.22 5.22 17.71
C PHE A 219 1.24 4.75 17.87
N ILE A 220 1.63 3.75 17.10
CA ILE A 220 3.03 3.30 17.03
C ILE A 220 3.60 3.80 15.71
N ILE A 221 4.64 4.62 15.81
CA ILE A 221 5.34 5.16 14.66
C ILE A 221 6.68 4.45 14.55
N SER A 222 6.86 3.69 13.47
CA SER A 222 8.12 3.02 13.16
C SER A 222 8.93 3.90 12.22
N HIS A 223 10.16 4.24 12.64
CA HIS A 223 11.09 5.00 11.83
C HIS A 223 11.93 4.10 10.94
N GLU A 224 12.26 4.58 9.75
CA GLU A 224 13.30 3.99 8.94
C GLU A 224 14.67 4.48 9.43
N GLY A 225 15.54 3.55 9.82
CA GLY A 225 16.87 3.84 10.39
C GLY A 225 16.93 3.79 11.92
N ASP A 226 18.07 4.20 12.47
CA ASP A 226 18.32 4.16 13.92
C ASP A 226 17.64 5.36 14.62
N PRO A 227 16.69 5.14 15.56
CA PRO A 227 16.04 6.21 16.31
C PRO A 227 17.01 7.00 17.21
N MET A 228 18.20 6.47 17.51
CA MET A 228 19.24 7.15 18.30
C MET A 228 20.16 8.04 17.45
N SER A 229 20.02 7.99 16.13
CA SER A 229 20.81 8.83 15.21
C SER A 229 20.35 10.28 15.20
N ALA A 230 21.21 11.20 14.75
CA ALA A 230 20.87 12.61 14.57
C ALA A 230 19.65 12.80 13.66
N ASP A 231 19.57 12.03 12.57
CA ASP A 231 18.44 12.05 11.64
C ASP A 231 17.14 11.55 12.30
N GLY A 232 17.22 10.49 13.12
CA GLY A 232 16.08 9.97 13.87
C GLY A 232 15.52 11.00 14.84
N ILE A 233 16.40 11.67 15.58
CA ILE A 233 16.06 12.72 16.55
C ILE A 233 15.45 13.95 15.86
N ALA A 234 16.00 14.37 14.71
CA ALA A 234 15.54 15.55 13.98
C ALA A 234 14.09 15.42 13.48
N ARG A 235 13.65 14.21 13.13
CA ARG A 235 12.30 13.93 12.61
C ARG A 235 11.19 14.10 13.66
N ILE A 236 11.52 14.09 14.94
CA ILE A 236 10.54 14.12 16.04
C ILE A 236 9.72 15.42 16.07
N GLU A 237 10.30 16.58 15.73
CA GLU A 237 9.50 17.82 15.63
C GLU A 237 8.54 17.77 14.45
N ALA A 238 8.98 17.23 13.30
CA ALA A 238 8.15 17.10 12.12
C ALA A 238 6.94 16.18 12.39
N ILE A 239 7.14 15.07 13.08
CA ILE A 239 6.05 14.16 13.49
C ILE A 239 5.05 14.87 14.39
N LYS A 240 5.54 15.59 15.40
CA LYS A 240 4.67 16.32 16.33
C LYS A 240 3.88 17.43 15.61
N THR A 241 4.49 18.08 14.63
CA THR A 241 3.85 19.11 13.81
C THR A 241 2.81 18.50 12.88
N ALA A 242 3.15 17.43 12.17
CA ALA A 242 2.22 16.70 11.31
C ALA A 242 1.01 16.17 12.09
N ALA A 243 1.21 15.61 13.29
CA ALA A 243 0.12 15.16 14.15
C ALA A 243 -0.79 16.32 14.59
N LYS A 244 -0.22 17.50 14.90
CA LYS A 244 -0.99 18.70 15.22
C LYS A 244 -1.76 19.25 14.03
N GLU A 245 -1.20 19.14 12.83
CA GLU A 245 -1.87 19.58 11.61
C GLU A 245 -3.00 18.64 11.21
N ALA A 246 -2.81 17.32 11.37
CA ALA A 246 -3.82 16.31 11.04
C ALA A 246 -5.09 16.41 11.90
N ILE A 247 -5.00 16.91 13.14
CA ILE A 247 -6.18 17.07 14.00
C ILE A 247 -6.95 18.37 13.76
N LYS A 248 -6.39 19.35 13.01
CA LYS A 248 -7.06 20.63 12.74
C LYS A 248 -8.32 20.40 11.92
N GLY A 249 -9.42 21.05 12.29
CA GLY A 249 -10.69 20.90 11.59
C GLY A 249 -11.39 19.55 11.81
N THR A 250 -10.86 18.72 12.72
CA THR A 250 -11.51 17.48 13.16
C THR A 250 -12.11 17.67 14.56
N PRO A 251 -13.04 16.80 15.00
CA PRO A 251 -13.53 16.80 16.38
C PRO A 251 -12.42 16.63 17.45
N LEU A 252 -11.21 16.25 17.04
CA LEU A 252 -10.03 16.03 17.89
C LEU A 252 -9.10 17.25 17.99
N GLU A 253 -9.48 18.41 17.45
CA GLU A 253 -8.63 19.61 17.45
C GLU A 253 -8.21 20.05 18.87
N GLY A 254 -9.02 19.76 19.88
CA GLY A 254 -8.73 20.03 21.29
C GLY A 254 -7.87 18.98 22.02
N SER A 255 -7.46 17.90 21.34
CA SER A 255 -6.73 16.80 21.97
C SER A 255 -5.26 17.14 22.23
N THR A 256 -4.75 16.69 23.38
CA THR A 256 -3.32 16.81 23.71
C THR A 256 -2.52 15.68 23.07
N ILE A 257 -1.45 16.04 22.37
CA ILE A 257 -0.55 15.08 21.70
C ILE A 257 0.71 14.91 22.53
N TYR A 258 0.94 13.67 22.98
CA TYR A 258 2.18 13.26 23.64
C TYR A 258 2.95 12.30 22.72
N LEU A 259 4.25 12.51 22.62
CA LEU A 259 5.14 11.68 21.83
C LEU A 259 6.18 11.06 22.76
N GLY A 260 6.18 9.73 22.82
CA GLY A 260 7.12 8.95 23.63
C GLY A 260 8.09 8.15 22.76
N GLY A 261 8.82 7.23 23.39
CA GLY A 261 9.77 6.35 22.71
C GLY A 261 11.22 6.82 22.79
N THR A 262 12.12 6.02 22.25
CA THR A 262 13.57 6.21 22.35
C THR A 262 14.02 7.52 21.71
N ALA A 263 13.66 7.78 20.45
CA ALA A 263 14.06 8.99 19.74
C ALA A 263 13.59 10.28 20.46
N SER A 264 12.36 10.30 20.96
CA SER A 264 11.79 11.41 21.73
C SER A 264 12.57 11.65 23.03
N MET A 265 12.92 10.59 23.75
CA MET A 265 13.74 10.68 24.97
C MET A 265 15.14 11.23 24.68
N PHE A 266 15.80 10.76 23.61
CA PHE A 266 17.12 11.25 23.22
C PHE A 266 17.10 12.71 22.77
N LYS A 267 16.03 13.13 22.11
CA LYS A 267 15.82 14.54 21.78
C LYS A 267 15.67 15.41 23.01
N ASP A 268 14.84 15.00 23.96
CA ASP A 268 14.63 15.74 25.21
C ASP A 268 15.94 15.83 25.99
N LEU A 269 16.72 14.74 26.03
CA LEU A 269 18.05 14.71 26.66
C LEU A 269 19.04 15.64 25.96
N SER A 270 19.09 15.62 24.62
CA SER A 270 19.97 16.49 23.82
C SER A 270 19.63 17.98 24.00
N THR A 271 18.33 18.28 24.00
CA THR A 271 17.81 19.65 24.21
C THR A 271 18.14 20.11 25.64
N GLY A 272 17.84 19.28 26.64
CA GLY A 272 18.17 19.55 28.04
C GLY A 272 19.67 19.80 28.24
N ASN A 273 20.52 18.92 27.70
CA ASN A 273 21.97 19.08 27.78
C ASN A 273 22.47 20.39 27.14
N SER A 274 21.85 20.85 26.06
CA SER A 274 22.24 22.11 25.41
C SER A 274 21.89 23.34 26.27
N TYR A 275 20.69 23.34 26.88
CA TYR A 275 20.29 24.39 27.81
C TYR A 275 21.13 24.37 29.08
N ASP A 276 21.33 23.21 29.68
CA ASP A 276 22.13 23.03 30.89
C ASP A 276 23.58 23.46 30.64
N LEU A 277 24.17 23.09 29.49
CA LEU A 277 25.52 23.50 29.12
C LEU A 277 25.63 25.02 28.94
N MET A 278 24.63 25.66 28.34
CA MET A 278 24.60 27.11 28.17
C MET A 278 24.49 27.82 29.54
N ILE A 279 23.58 27.37 30.40
CA ILE A 279 23.38 27.92 31.75
C ILE A 279 24.65 27.71 32.58
N ALA A 280 25.16 26.49 32.65
CA ALA A 280 26.35 26.15 33.42
C ALA A 280 27.59 26.88 32.90
N GLY A 281 27.77 26.95 31.58
CA GLY A 281 28.89 27.66 30.95
C GLY A 281 28.87 29.16 31.27
N ILE A 282 27.75 29.84 31.04
CA ILE A 282 27.60 31.27 31.32
C ILE A 282 27.74 31.55 32.81
N ALA A 283 27.07 30.76 33.67
CA ALA A 283 27.13 30.93 35.11
C ALA A 283 28.54 30.70 35.66
N ALA A 284 29.23 29.66 35.21
CA ALA A 284 30.58 29.35 35.67
C ALA A 284 31.60 30.39 35.17
N LEU A 285 31.50 30.85 33.91
CA LEU A 285 32.34 31.95 33.41
C LEU A 285 32.10 33.25 34.17
N ALA A 286 30.83 33.60 34.45
CA ALA A 286 30.48 34.77 35.25
C ALA A 286 31.01 34.66 36.68
N LEU A 287 30.92 33.47 37.29
CA LEU A 287 31.44 33.19 38.62
C LEU A 287 32.97 33.26 38.67
N ILE A 288 33.67 32.65 37.71
CA ILE A 288 35.13 32.76 37.58
C ILE A 288 35.52 34.21 37.39
N PHE A 289 34.86 34.94 36.50
CA PHE A 289 35.12 36.37 36.29
C PHE A 289 34.94 37.17 37.59
N ALA A 290 33.87 36.93 38.34
CA ALA A 290 33.59 37.60 39.61
C ALA A 290 34.66 37.28 40.66
N ILE A 291 35.04 36.01 40.83
CA ILE A 291 36.10 35.59 41.76
C ILE A 291 37.43 36.22 41.36
N MET A 292 37.77 36.21 40.07
CA MET A 292 38.99 36.83 39.56
C MET A 292 38.99 38.34 39.80
N LEU A 293 37.86 39.01 39.59
CA LEU A 293 37.72 40.44 39.86
C LEU A 293 37.94 40.73 41.35
N ILE A 294 37.41 39.90 42.25
CA ILE A 294 37.61 40.05 43.71
C ILE A 294 39.09 39.84 44.10
N ILE A 295 39.72 38.79 43.57
CA ILE A 295 41.09 38.40 43.96
C ILE A 295 42.12 39.36 43.34
N THR A 296 42.01 39.64 42.05
CA THR A 296 42.97 40.51 41.35
C THR A 296 42.68 41.99 41.57
N ARG A 297 41.44 42.36 41.90
CA ARG A 297 40.95 43.76 41.92
C ARG A 297 41.24 44.52 40.62
N SER A 298 41.39 43.79 39.51
CA SER A 298 41.67 44.32 38.17
C SER A 298 40.71 43.69 37.17
N ALA A 299 39.91 44.53 36.48
CA ALA A 299 38.98 44.05 35.47
C ALA A 299 39.71 43.54 34.22
N ALA A 300 40.84 44.18 33.87
CA ALA A 300 41.66 43.77 32.73
C ALA A 300 42.31 42.40 32.95
N ALA A 301 42.87 42.16 34.14
CA ALA A 301 43.44 40.85 34.49
C ALA A 301 42.36 39.76 34.46
N ALA A 302 41.21 40.02 35.08
CA ALA A 302 40.09 39.08 35.10
C ALA A 302 39.60 38.74 33.68
N ALA A 303 39.47 39.74 32.79
CA ALA A 303 39.05 39.53 31.41
C ALA A 303 40.07 38.72 30.60
N VAL A 304 41.37 39.00 30.74
CA VAL A 304 42.43 38.22 30.07
C VAL A 304 42.37 36.77 30.50
N ILE A 305 42.22 36.49 31.79
CA ILE A 305 42.18 35.12 32.32
C ILE A 305 40.98 34.36 31.77
N VAL A 306 39.78 34.94 31.84
CA VAL A 306 38.57 34.31 31.30
C VAL A 306 38.71 34.12 29.78
N GLY A 307 39.29 35.10 29.07
CA GLY A 307 39.59 34.98 27.65
C GLY A 307 40.56 33.84 27.33
N THR A 308 41.59 33.63 28.15
CA THR A 308 42.53 32.51 27.98
C THR A 308 41.86 31.15 28.24
N VAL A 309 40.95 31.06 29.21
CA VAL A 309 40.16 29.83 29.46
C VAL A 309 39.21 29.54 28.29
N LEU A 310 38.55 30.57 27.75
CA LEU A 310 37.70 30.41 26.57
C LEU A 310 38.50 29.98 25.34
N LEU A 311 39.70 30.53 25.17
CA LEU A 311 40.60 30.15 24.09
C LEU A 311 41.10 28.71 24.27
N SER A 312 41.40 28.27 25.50
CA SER A 312 41.80 26.88 25.77
C SER A 312 40.67 25.89 25.49
N LEU A 313 39.45 26.22 25.92
CA LEU A 313 38.26 25.44 25.68
C LEU A 313 37.93 25.35 24.19
N GLY A 314 38.00 26.48 23.46
CA GLY A 314 37.80 26.52 22.02
C GLY A 314 38.87 25.74 21.24
N ALA A 315 40.15 25.88 21.62
CA ALA A 315 41.25 25.15 21.00
C ALA A 315 41.16 23.65 21.27
N SER A 316 40.80 23.25 22.49
CA SER A 316 40.57 21.86 22.87
C SER A 316 39.48 21.21 22.02
N PHE A 317 38.32 21.87 21.93
CA PHE A 317 37.21 21.38 21.13
C PHE A 317 37.55 21.33 19.64
N GLY A 318 38.18 22.39 19.10
CA GLY A 318 38.62 22.43 17.71
C GLY A 318 39.63 21.33 17.37
N LEU A 319 40.57 21.06 18.26
CA LEU A 319 41.55 19.99 18.09
C LEU A 319 40.90 18.60 18.16
N SER A 320 39.91 18.42 19.05
CA SER A 320 39.14 17.19 19.13
C SER A 320 38.32 16.94 17.87
N VAL A 321 37.64 17.96 17.35
CA VAL A 321 36.92 17.92 16.07
C VAL A 321 37.86 17.56 14.92
N LEU A 322 39.05 18.15 14.88
CA LEU A 322 40.05 17.84 13.86
C LEU A 322 40.47 16.36 13.93
N ILE A 323 40.80 15.84 15.12
CA ILE A 323 41.28 14.46 15.25
C ILE A 323 40.17 13.44 15.02
N TRP A 324 39.02 13.61 15.65
CA TRP A 324 37.96 12.61 15.59
C TRP A 324 37.18 12.68 14.27
N GLN A 325 36.75 13.87 13.85
CA GLN A 325 35.93 13.99 12.64
C GLN A 325 36.78 13.97 11.36
N HIS A 326 37.89 14.72 11.30
CA HIS A 326 38.64 14.85 10.05
C HIS A 326 39.70 13.75 9.85
N ILE A 327 40.37 13.31 10.92
CA ILE A 327 41.43 12.28 10.81
C ILE A 327 40.85 10.87 10.95
N LEU A 328 40.00 10.63 11.96
CA LEU A 328 39.46 9.29 12.25
C LEU A 328 38.10 9.02 11.58
N GLY A 329 37.41 10.04 11.07
CA GLY A 329 36.10 9.90 10.42
C GLY A 329 34.96 9.50 11.35
N VAL A 330 35.10 9.74 12.66
CA VAL A 330 34.11 9.38 13.69
C VAL A 330 33.52 10.65 14.28
N GLU A 331 32.19 10.73 14.29
CA GLU A 331 31.49 11.85 14.90
C GLU A 331 31.70 11.90 16.43
N LEU A 332 31.80 13.12 16.97
CA LEU A 332 31.90 13.31 18.40
C LEU A 332 30.56 13.03 19.06
N HIS A 333 30.61 12.28 20.15
CA HIS A 333 29.44 12.09 20.99
C HIS A 333 29.08 13.42 21.68
N TRP A 334 27.78 13.74 21.75
CA TRP A 334 27.26 15.01 22.31
C TRP A 334 27.72 15.29 23.75
N MET A 335 27.90 14.25 24.55
CA MET A 335 28.40 14.35 25.94
C MET A 335 29.86 14.82 26.02
N VAL A 336 30.67 14.66 24.97
CA VAL A 336 32.08 15.05 24.97
C VAL A 336 32.23 16.54 25.19
N LEU A 337 31.39 17.35 24.54
CA LEU A 337 31.40 18.80 24.71
C LEU A 337 31.07 19.17 26.17
N ALA A 338 29.99 18.62 26.73
CA ALA A 338 29.59 18.93 28.10
C ALA A 338 30.68 18.58 29.11
N MET A 339 31.26 17.38 29.00
CA MET A 339 32.29 16.92 29.93
C MET A 339 33.61 17.71 29.78
N ALA A 340 33.99 18.03 28.54
CA ALA A 340 35.16 18.85 28.26
C ALA A 340 34.99 20.27 28.83
N VAL A 341 33.84 20.90 28.63
CA VAL A 341 33.56 22.24 29.20
C VAL A 341 33.66 22.19 30.73
N ILE A 342 32.99 21.25 31.39
CA ILE A 342 32.99 21.16 32.86
C ILE A 342 34.41 20.97 33.40
N ILE A 343 35.16 20.00 32.86
CA ILE A 343 36.49 19.65 33.39
C ILE A 343 37.54 20.70 33.02
N LEU A 344 37.57 21.17 31.77
CA LEU A 344 38.56 22.16 31.34
C LEU A 344 38.32 23.52 32.00
N LEU A 345 37.05 23.90 32.20
CA LEU A 345 36.73 25.15 32.88
C LEU A 345 37.06 25.07 34.38
N ALA A 346 36.75 23.94 35.04
CA ALA A 346 37.12 23.74 36.45
C ALA A 346 38.64 23.79 36.64
N VAL A 347 39.36 22.97 35.88
CA VAL A 347 40.81 22.83 36.02
C VAL A 347 41.52 24.09 35.54
N GLY A 348 41.13 24.63 34.38
CA GLY A 348 41.74 25.83 33.81
C GLY A 348 41.56 27.08 34.69
N ALA A 349 40.41 27.22 35.36
CA ALA A 349 40.17 28.33 36.28
C ALA A 349 41.05 28.26 37.53
N ASP A 350 41.10 27.11 38.21
CA ASP A 350 41.90 26.88 39.43
C ASP A 350 43.38 27.14 39.18
N TYR A 351 43.82 26.68 38.02
CA TYR A 351 45.15 26.85 37.53
C TYR A 351 45.49 28.32 37.24
N ASN A 352 44.70 28.99 36.41
CA ASN A 352 44.96 30.40 36.15
C ASN A 352 44.90 31.25 37.42
N LEU A 353 44.06 30.86 38.39
CA LEU A 353 44.02 31.48 39.70
C LEU A 353 45.35 31.38 40.45
N LEU A 354 45.92 30.18 40.57
CA LEU A 354 47.18 29.96 41.28
C LEU A 354 48.33 30.76 40.67
N LEU A 355 48.40 30.82 39.34
CA LEU A 355 49.43 31.61 38.66
C LEU A 355 49.29 33.09 38.99
N VAL A 356 48.07 33.61 38.93
CA VAL A 356 47.81 35.04 39.11
C VAL A 356 47.94 35.47 40.56
N ALA A 357 47.51 34.61 41.50
CA ALA A 357 47.78 34.81 42.92
C ALA A 357 49.29 34.93 43.18
N ARG A 358 50.09 34.05 42.56
CA ARG A 358 51.55 34.11 42.70
C ARG A 358 52.18 35.33 42.02
N LEU A 359 51.70 35.71 40.84
CA LEU A 359 52.09 36.96 40.17
C LEU A 359 51.78 38.19 41.03
N LYS A 360 50.66 38.17 41.77
CA LYS A 360 50.27 39.24 42.68
C LYS A 360 51.14 39.29 43.94
N GLU A 361 51.54 38.15 44.49
CA GLU A 361 52.47 38.08 45.64
C GLU A 361 53.86 38.64 45.28
N GLU A 362 54.36 38.27 44.10
CA GLU A 362 55.69 38.68 43.61
C GLU A 362 55.71 40.09 42.99
N LEU A 363 54.56 40.78 42.96
CA LEU A 363 54.39 42.10 42.37
C LEU A 363 55.24 43.18 43.07
N SER A 364 55.59 42.97 44.34
CA SER A 364 56.45 43.86 45.13
C SER A 364 57.89 43.96 44.59
N ALA A 365 58.37 42.94 43.85
CA ALA A 365 59.68 42.92 43.21
C ALA A 365 59.72 43.68 41.86
N GLY A 366 58.59 44.23 41.40
CA GLY A 366 58.41 44.87 40.10
C GLY A 366 57.83 43.92 39.05
N ILE A 367 57.16 44.45 38.02
CA ILE A 367 56.32 43.67 37.08
C ILE A 367 57.12 42.59 36.34
N ASN A 368 58.26 42.97 35.73
CA ASN A 368 59.05 42.03 34.92
C ASN A 368 59.75 40.97 35.79
N THR A 369 60.31 41.38 36.94
CA THR A 369 60.99 40.47 37.86
C THR A 369 60.01 39.56 38.59
N GLY A 370 58.81 40.06 38.90
CA GLY A 370 57.72 39.30 39.52
C GLY A 370 57.18 38.21 38.59
N ILE A 371 57.02 38.51 37.28
CA ILE A 371 56.63 37.50 36.28
C ILE A 371 57.68 36.38 36.20
N ILE A 372 58.97 36.72 36.13
CA ILE A 372 60.07 35.73 36.07
C ILE A 372 60.10 34.87 37.34
N ARG A 373 60.00 35.49 38.53
CA ARG A 373 60.01 34.76 39.81
C ARG A 373 58.78 33.88 39.99
N ALA A 374 57.60 34.35 39.58
CA ALA A 374 56.38 33.56 39.63
C ALA A 374 56.45 32.36 38.67
N MET A 375 56.90 32.57 37.43
CA MET A 375 57.07 31.48 36.46
C MET A 375 58.14 30.47 36.89
N GLY A 376 59.28 30.94 37.41
CA GLY A 376 60.35 30.06 37.89
C GLY A 376 59.97 29.30 39.16
N GLY A 377 59.20 29.91 40.07
CA GLY A 377 58.85 29.33 41.37
C GLY A 377 57.63 28.41 41.36
N SER A 378 56.53 28.83 40.72
CA SER A 378 55.28 28.04 40.69
C SER A 378 54.98 27.39 39.34
N GLY A 379 55.61 27.86 38.25
CA GLY A 379 55.36 27.35 36.91
C GLY A 379 55.70 25.86 36.77
N SER A 380 56.81 25.41 37.36
CA SER A 380 57.24 23.99 37.27
C SER A 380 56.28 23.02 37.97
N VAL A 381 55.77 23.38 39.16
CA VAL A 381 54.81 22.57 39.93
C VAL A 381 53.46 22.48 39.21
N VAL A 382 53.04 23.59 38.64
CA VAL A 382 51.78 23.71 37.93
C VAL A 382 51.82 22.96 36.59
N THR A 383 52.89 23.13 35.82
CA THR A 383 53.05 22.45 34.53
C THR A 383 53.21 20.94 34.72
N SER A 384 53.92 20.49 35.77
CA SER A 384 54.03 19.05 36.06
C SER A 384 52.68 18.45 36.47
N ALA A 385 51.91 19.12 37.33
CA ALA A 385 50.56 18.68 37.69
C ALA A 385 49.63 18.61 36.47
N GLY A 386 49.67 19.63 35.61
CA GLY A 386 48.89 19.69 34.38
C GLY A 386 49.27 18.59 33.38
N LEU A 387 50.57 18.30 33.21
CA LEU A 387 51.05 17.21 32.36
C LEU A 387 50.59 15.84 32.87
N VAL A 388 50.75 15.57 34.18
CA VAL A 388 50.28 14.32 34.79
C VAL A 388 48.79 14.13 34.52
N PHE A 389 47.98 15.18 34.75
CA PHE A 389 46.55 15.08 34.53
C PHE A 389 46.19 14.90 33.04
N ALA A 390 46.85 15.62 32.14
CA ALA A 390 46.66 15.49 30.70
C ALA A 390 46.96 14.06 30.21
N PHE A 391 48.07 13.45 30.64
CA PHE A 391 48.43 12.08 30.27
C PHE A 391 47.47 11.06 30.89
N THR A 392 47.02 11.25 32.13
CA THR A 392 46.01 10.36 32.73
C THR A 392 44.71 10.39 31.94
N MET A 393 44.27 11.56 31.47
CA MET A 393 43.07 11.68 30.62
C MET A 393 43.28 11.07 29.23
N MET A 394 44.45 11.26 28.61
CA MET A 394 44.76 10.61 27.33
C MET A 394 44.80 9.08 27.42
N SER A 395 45.13 8.52 28.58
CA SER A 395 45.13 7.05 28.76
C SER A 395 43.75 6.42 28.50
N PHE A 396 42.67 7.18 28.68
CA PHE A 396 41.31 6.73 28.34
C PHE A 396 41.13 6.51 26.84
N GLY A 397 42.01 7.05 25.99
CA GLY A 397 42.04 6.78 24.55
C GLY A 397 42.23 5.30 24.20
N ILE A 398 42.72 4.48 25.14
CA ILE A 398 42.90 3.04 24.99
C ILE A 398 41.59 2.26 25.29
N SER A 399 40.56 2.93 25.82
CA SER A 399 39.29 2.29 26.16
C SER A 399 38.52 1.86 24.91
N ASP A 400 37.95 0.65 24.96
CA ASP A 400 37.02 0.15 23.92
C ASP A 400 35.75 1.01 23.81
N LEU A 401 35.38 1.72 24.89
CA LEU A 401 34.24 2.62 24.89
C LEU A 401 34.63 3.95 24.21
N LYS A 402 34.28 4.08 22.92
CA LYS A 402 34.56 5.28 22.09
C LYS A 402 34.24 6.60 22.79
N VAL A 403 33.14 6.65 23.54
CA VAL A 403 32.73 7.85 24.28
C VAL A 403 33.77 8.25 25.34
N LEU A 404 34.32 7.28 26.08
CA LEU A 404 35.33 7.52 27.10
C LEU A 404 36.67 7.93 26.47
N ALA A 405 37.03 7.27 25.36
CA ALA A 405 38.21 7.62 24.56
C ALA A 405 38.12 9.06 24.02
N GLN A 406 36.97 9.46 23.47
CA GLN A 406 36.72 10.82 22.99
C GLN A 406 36.82 11.85 24.11
N VAL A 407 36.18 11.60 25.26
CA VAL A 407 36.21 12.50 26.42
C VAL A 407 37.65 12.67 26.93
N GLY A 408 38.36 11.57 27.17
CA GLY A 408 39.71 11.62 27.74
C GLY A 408 40.74 12.25 26.81
N THR A 409 40.70 11.92 25.52
CA THR A 409 41.61 12.54 24.53
C THR A 409 41.32 14.04 24.36
N THR A 410 40.05 14.45 24.30
CA THR A 410 39.66 15.87 24.22
C THR A 410 40.18 16.65 25.42
N ILE A 411 39.90 16.17 26.63
CA ILE A 411 40.34 16.83 27.86
C ILE A 411 41.87 16.85 27.94
N GLY A 412 42.52 15.72 27.69
CA GLY A 412 43.98 15.62 27.78
C GLY A 412 44.69 16.59 26.83
N MET A 413 44.23 16.68 25.58
CA MET A 413 44.79 17.63 24.62
C MET A 413 44.49 19.08 24.97
N GLY A 414 43.26 19.37 25.44
CA GLY A 414 42.90 20.69 25.93
C GLY A 414 43.78 21.14 27.09
N LEU A 415 44.08 20.25 28.03
CA LEU A 415 44.98 20.51 29.15
C LEU A 415 46.42 20.69 28.70
N LEU A 416 46.92 19.92 27.73
CA LEU A 416 48.25 20.16 27.16
C LEU A 416 48.33 21.54 26.52
N PHE A 417 47.32 21.92 25.74
CA PHE A 417 47.28 23.22 25.09
C PHE A 417 47.20 24.36 26.12
N ASP A 418 46.33 24.21 27.12
CA ASP A 418 46.21 25.17 28.23
C ASP A 418 47.54 25.33 28.99
N THR A 419 48.17 24.23 29.35
CA THR A 419 49.38 24.26 30.20
C THR A 419 50.63 24.72 29.45
N LEU A 420 50.85 24.23 28.23
CA LEU A 420 52.07 24.47 27.47
C LEU A 420 52.02 25.73 26.60
N VAL A 421 50.87 26.05 26.01
CA VAL A 421 50.76 27.19 25.08
C VAL A 421 50.20 28.39 25.81
N ILE A 422 49.04 28.21 26.44
CA ILE A 422 48.33 29.35 27.02
C ILE A 422 49.04 29.81 28.28
N ARG A 423 49.22 28.94 29.26
CA ARG A 423 49.78 29.34 30.55
C ARG A 423 51.28 29.57 30.50
N ALA A 424 52.07 28.71 29.84
CA ALA A 424 53.51 28.88 29.84
C ALA A 424 53.98 30.05 28.96
N PHE A 425 53.25 30.37 27.89
CA PHE A 425 53.64 31.41 26.93
C PHE A 425 52.65 32.58 26.85
N MET A 426 51.38 32.33 26.55
CA MET A 426 50.41 33.39 26.23
C MET A 426 50.09 34.29 27.44
N THR A 427 49.81 33.72 28.60
CA THR A 427 49.43 34.49 29.81
C THR A 427 50.55 35.40 30.31
N PRO A 428 51.82 34.94 30.45
CA PRO A 428 52.95 35.80 30.79
C PRO A 428 53.24 36.86 29.72
N ALA A 429 53.11 36.53 28.43
CA ALA A 429 53.34 37.47 27.35
C ALA A 429 52.31 38.60 27.35
N ILE A 430 51.02 38.28 27.54
CA ILE A 430 49.95 39.27 27.65
C ILE A 430 50.13 40.14 28.90
N ALA A 431 50.48 39.54 30.04
CA ALA A 431 50.77 40.28 31.27
C ALA A 431 51.96 41.24 31.09
N ALA A 432 53.02 40.82 30.40
CA ALA A 432 54.17 41.66 30.10
C ALA A 432 53.85 42.80 29.11
N LEU A 433 53.06 42.51 28.05
CA LEU A 433 52.65 43.49 27.05
C LEU A 433 51.71 44.57 27.63
N LEU A 434 50.74 44.17 28.45
CA LEU A 434 49.79 45.09 29.08
C LEU A 434 50.43 45.86 30.25
N GLY A 435 51.42 45.28 30.94
CA GLY A 435 52.20 45.95 31.99
C GLY A 435 51.34 46.59 33.07
N ARG A 436 51.32 47.93 33.12
CA ARG A 436 50.48 48.69 34.08
C ARG A 436 48.97 48.55 33.83
N TRP A 437 48.56 48.36 32.58
CA TRP A 437 47.15 48.22 32.20
C TRP A 437 46.57 46.89 32.61
N PHE A 438 47.40 45.85 32.74
CA PHE A 438 46.99 44.54 33.23
C PHE A 438 46.39 44.61 34.64
N TRP A 439 46.89 45.53 35.48
CA TRP A 439 46.46 45.69 36.86
C TRP A 439 45.44 46.82 37.06
N TRP A 440 45.01 47.51 36.00
CA TRP A 440 44.05 48.60 36.10
C TRP A 440 42.71 48.13 36.69
N PRO A 441 42.19 48.76 37.77
CA PRO A 441 42.48 50.12 38.28
C PRO A 441 43.55 50.23 39.39
N GLN A 442 44.18 49.13 39.80
CA GLN A 442 45.23 49.18 40.81
C GLN A 442 46.49 49.83 40.24
N ASN A 443 47.02 50.83 40.94
CA ASN A 443 48.24 51.53 40.52
C ASN A 443 49.49 50.77 40.99
N VAL A 444 50.06 49.97 40.10
CA VAL A 444 51.21 49.09 40.39
C VAL A 444 52.51 49.74 39.91
N ARG A 445 53.56 49.69 40.75
CA ARG A 445 54.86 50.27 40.42
C ARG A 445 55.62 49.39 39.41
N PRO A 446 56.14 49.95 38.31
CA PRO A 446 56.93 49.20 37.34
C PRO A 446 58.30 48.72 37.85
N ARG A 447 58.85 49.36 38.89
CA ARG A 447 60.17 49.05 39.46
C ARG A 447 60.05 48.74 40.96
N PRO A 448 60.91 47.84 41.49
CA PRO A 448 60.98 47.55 42.91
C PRO A 448 61.30 48.81 43.73
N VAL A 449 60.87 48.81 44.99
CA VAL A 449 61.22 49.86 45.96
C VAL A 449 62.74 49.81 46.15
N PRO A 450 63.48 50.93 45.99
CA PRO A 450 64.92 50.94 46.21
C PRO A 450 65.23 50.44 47.63
N GLN A 451 65.90 49.29 47.75
CA GLN A 451 66.42 48.84 49.03
C GLN A 451 67.81 49.47 49.26
N PRO A 452 68.09 49.98 50.47
CA PRO A 452 69.43 50.44 50.82
C PRO A 452 70.43 49.30 50.66
N TRP A 453 71.62 49.60 50.12
CA TRP A 453 72.71 48.64 50.01
C TRP A 453 73.03 48.04 51.39
N PRO A 454 73.25 46.72 51.52
CA PRO A 454 73.61 46.11 52.80
C PRO A 454 74.89 46.77 53.31
N LYS A 455 74.82 47.36 54.52
CA LYS A 455 75.99 47.95 55.16
C LYS A 455 76.98 46.82 55.46
N PRO A 456 78.28 46.97 55.15
CA PRO A 456 79.28 45.98 55.51
C PRO A 456 79.22 45.73 57.01
N VAL A 457 79.17 44.44 57.39
CA VAL A 457 79.23 44.02 58.80
C VAL A 457 80.53 44.57 59.37
N ALA A 458 80.44 45.48 60.34
CA ALA A 458 81.61 46.00 61.02
C ALA A 458 82.32 44.83 61.70
N VAL A 459 83.49 44.47 61.19
CA VAL A 459 84.39 43.52 61.84
C VAL A 459 84.86 44.21 63.12
N HIS A 460 84.34 43.79 64.26
CA HIS A 460 84.93 44.14 65.54
C HIS A 460 86.31 43.48 65.61
N THR A 461 87.35 44.25 65.29
CA THR A 461 88.71 43.94 65.70
C THR A 461 88.74 44.07 67.22
N ALA A 462 88.70 42.94 67.92
CA ALA A 462 89.07 42.89 69.32
C ALA A 462 90.56 43.25 69.40
N ASP A 463 90.84 44.40 69.99
CA ASP A 463 92.17 44.89 70.29
C ASP A 463 92.93 43.88 71.16
N ALA A 464 94.17 43.63 70.78
CA ALA A 464 95.17 43.00 71.64
C ALA A 464 95.58 44.01 72.74
N GLY A 465 95.42 43.58 74.00
CA GLY A 465 95.91 44.26 75.19
C GLY A 465 95.98 43.28 76.34
#